data_AF-A0AAN7KE01-F1
#
_entry.id   AF-A0AAN7KE01-F1
#
_cell.length_a   1.000
_cell.length_b   1.000
_cell.length_c   1.000
_cell.angle_alpha   90.00
_cell.angle_beta   90.00
_cell.angle_gamma   90.00
#
_symmetry.space_group_name_H-M   'P 1'
#
loop_
_entity.id
_entity.type
_entity.pdbx_description
1 polymer ?
#
loop_
_entity_poly.entity_id
_entity_poly.type
_entity_poly.pdbx_seq_one_letter_code
_entity_poly.pdbx_strand_id
1 'polypeptide(L)'
;MSAVDYRPHLPRVQGWLLCLPASPQLFFLTKHRPFTEGQELQHFLQFLAFKWDNSEDRLALIGLGFAGVVAFWASANLITAIDKLPLIPGVLEIIGILFSAWFTYQYLLFKPGREELIIAINKSFSNILGRSVAVICMSVAHGTIGLSYKINCLHSSFLCHSTLC
;
A
#
# COMPACT_ATOMS: atom_id res chain seq x y z
N MET A 1 73.90 -31.73 16.06
CA MET A 1 73.47 -32.53 17.22
C MET A 1 73.35 -31.62 18.43
N SER A 2 72.40 -31.96 19.29
CA SER A 2 72.11 -31.39 20.63
C SER A 2 71.05 -30.30 20.65
N ALA A 3 69.88 -30.74 21.11
CA ALA A 3 68.74 -29.94 21.49
C ALA A 3 69.10 -28.90 22.55
N VAL A 4 68.56 -27.69 22.40
CA VAL A 4 68.37 -26.78 23.52
C VAL A 4 66.88 -26.52 23.61
N ASP A 5 66.28 -27.28 24.53
CA ASP A 5 65.01 -26.97 25.17
C ASP A 5 65.09 -25.54 25.73
N TYR A 6 64.21 -24.67 25.26
CA TYR A 6 63.93 -23.41 25.93
C TYR A 6 62.43 -23.31 26.13
N ARG A 7 61.97 -23.87 27.26
CA ARG A 7 60.73 -23.51 27.95
C ARG A 7 60.93 -22.18 28.69
N PRO A 8 60.50 -21.02 28.17
CA PRO A 8 60.32 -19.86 29.02
C PRO A 8 59.01 -20.01 29.80
N HIS A 9 59.18 -20.01 31.12
CA HIS A 9 58.17 -19.99 32.16
C HIS A 9 57.05 -18.97 31.88
N LEU A 10 55.79 -19.40 32.00
CA LEU A 10 54.63 -18.52 32.02
C LEU A 10 54.70 -17.57 33.24
N PRO A 11 54.71 -16.25 33.05
CA PRO A 11 54.21 -15.33 34.06
C PRO A 11 52.68 -15.32 34.00
N ARG A 12 52.13 -15.50 35.19
CA ARG A 12 50.74 -15.44 35.61
C ARG A 12 50.04 -14.16 35.11
N VAL A 13 49.39 -14.22 33.94
CA VAL A 13 48.29 -13.30 33.58
C VAL A 13 46.95 -14.00 33.80
N GLN A 14 46.68 -14.24 35.09
CA GLN A 14 45.32 -14.36 35.61
C GLN A 14 44.58 -13.06 35.23
N GLY A 15 43.54 -13.14 34.39
CA GLY A 15 42.67 -11.98 34.20
C GLY A 15 41.73 -11.98 33.00
N TRP A 16 41.90 -12.85 32.00
CA TRP A 16 41.12 -12.74 30.75
C TRP A 16 40.40 -14.00 30.27
N LEU A 17 40.35 -15.08 31.08
CA LEU A 17 39.65 -16.32 30.71
C LEU A 17 38.52 -16.74 31.67
N LEU A 18 37.88 -15.78 32.34
CA LEU A 18 36.68 -16.01 33.16
C LEU A 18 35.63 -14.92 32.90
N CYS A 19 35.37 -14.67 31.62
CA CYS A 19 34.14 -14.03 31.13
C CYS A 19 33.82 -14.61 29.74
N LEU A 20 33.65 -15.92 29.64
CA LEU A 20 32.72 -16.48 28.66
C LEU A 20 31.42 -16.76 29.44
N PRO A 21 30.52 -15.76 29.62
CA PRO A 21 29.13 -16.13 29.73
C PRO A 21 28.81 -16.86 28.43
N ALA A 22 28.35 -18.11 28.55
CA ALA A 22 27.59 -18.78 27.53
C ALA A 22 26.51 -17.79 27.06
N SER A 23 26.81 -17.07 25.98
CA SER A 23 25.94 -16.03 25.46
C SER A 23 24.84 -16.74 24.67
N PRO A 24 23.56 -16.61 25.07
CA PRO A 24 22.41 -17.18 24.35
C PRO A 24 22.10 -16.46 23.03
N GLN A 25 23.03 -15.64 22.53
CA GLN A 25 22.77 -14.65 21.49
C GLN A 25 23.03 -15.14 20.06
N LEU A 26 23.44 -16.39 19.88
CA LEU A 26 23.55 -16.98 18.54
C LEU A 26 22.42 -17.94 18.16
N PHE A 27 21.36 -18.04 18.97
CA PHE A 27 20.10 -18.67 18.57
C PHE A 27 19.06 -17.63 18.11
N PHE A 28 19.33 -16.33 18.30
CA PHE A 28 18.40 -15.25 17.95
C PHE A 28 18.57 -14.71 16.52
N LEU A 29 19.68 -14.96 15.82
CA LEU A 29 19.90 -14.42 14.47
C LEU A 29 19.36 -15.28 13.32
N THR A 30 18.74 -16.42 13.62
CA THR A 30 17.92 -17.20 12.67
C THR A 30 16.50 -17.40 13.17
N LYS A 31 16.01 -16.50 14.03
CA LYS A 31 14.55 -16.35 14.16
C LYS A 31 14.12 -15.43 13.01
N HIS A 32 13.68 -16.04 11.91
CA HIS A 32 12.84 -15.35 10.93
C HIS A 32 11.86 -14.45 11.70
N ARG A 33 11.86 -13.14 11.43
CA ARG A 33 10.70 -12.32 11.80
C ARG A 33 9.50 -13.07 11.21
N PRO A 34 8.47 -13.47 11.99
CA PRO A 34 7.23 -13.86 11.35
C PRO A 34 6.83 -12.62 10.54
N PHE A 35 6.92 -12.75 9.23
CA PHE A 35 6.42 -11.73 8.33
C PHE A 35 4.96 -11.55 8.74
N THR A 36 4.56 -10.31 9.04
CA THR A 36 3.18 -9.91 9.29
C THR A 36 2.33 -10.07 8.01
N GLU A 37 2.53 -11.14 7.24
CA GLU A 37 1.57 -11.64 6.25
C GLU A 37 0.46 -12.38 6.98
N GLY A 38 0.82 -13.24 7.95
CA GLY A 38 -0.18 -14.06 8.63
C GLY A 38 -1.27 -13.20 9.28
N GLN A 39 -0.91 -12.19 10.06
CA GLN A 39 -1.89 -11.42 10.85
C GLN A 39 -2.79 -10.51 10.00
N GLU A 40 -2.27 -9.83 8.98
CA GLU A 40 -3.05 -8.99 8.06
C GLU A 40 -3.93 -9.82 7.14
N LEU A 41 -3.38 -10.92 6.59
CA LEU A 41 -4.13 -11.81 5.71
C LEU A 41 -5.20 -12.57 6.50
N GLN A 42 -4.93 -13.00 7.75
CA GLN A 42 -5.96 -13.60 8.60
C GLN A 42 -7.12 -12.62 8.85
N HIS A 43 -6.83 -11.35 9.15
CA HIS A 43 -7.86 -10.33 9.35
C HIS A 43 -8.66 -10.06 8.05
N PHE A 44 -7.98 -9.99 6.91
CA PHE A 44 -8.62 -9.85 5.60
C PHE A 44 -9.48 -11.06 5.21
N LEU A 45 -9.00 -12.28 5.47
CA LEU A 45 -9.75 -13.52 5.22
C LEU A 45 -10.99 -13.61 6.11
N GLN A 46 -10.91 -13.19 7.38
CA GLN A 46 -12.08 -13.09 8.26
C GLN A 46 -13.09 -12.05 7.75
N PHE A 47 -12.62 -10.91 7.27
CA PHE A 47 -13.47 -9.90 6.64
C PHE A 47 -14.16 -10.42 5.37
N LEU A 48 -13.43 -11.12 4.50
CA LEU A 48 -14.01 -11.76 3.32
C LEU A 48 -15.01 -12.85 3.71
N ALA A 49 -14.73 -13.65 4.73
CA ALA A 49 -15.67 -14.65 5.24
C ALA A 49 -16.96 -14.01 5.79
N PHE A 50 -16.85 -12.88 6.51
CA PHE A 50 -17.99 -12.10 6.99
C PHE A 50 -18.81 -11.47 5.85
N LYS A 51 -18.14 -10.89 4.84
CA LYS A 51 -18.78 -10.36 3.62
C LYS A 51 -19.42 -11.46 2.79
N TRP A 52 -18.81 -12.64 2.76
CA TRP A 52 -19.35 -13.81 2.09
C TRP A 52 -20.57 -14.35 2.83
N ASP A 53 -20.66 -14.28 4.16
CA ASP A 53 -21.83 -14.83 4.86
C ASP A 53 -23.15 -14.15 4.45
N ASN A 54 -23.10 -12.84 4.21
CA ASN A 54 -24.24 -12.00 3.79
C ASN A 54 -24.69 -12.27 2.34
N SER A 55 -25.95 -12.66 2.15
CA SER A 55 -26.48 -13.08 0.84
C SER A 55 -26.48 -11.99 -0.24
N GLU A 56 -26.80 -10.74 0.11
CA GLU A 56 -26.75 -9.59 -0.80
C GLU A 56 -25.31 -9.25 -1.24
N ASP A 57 -24.34 -9.40 -0.34
CA ASP A 57 -22.94 -9.09 -0.60
C ASP A 57 -22.23 -10.20 -1.41
N ARG A 58 -22.67 -11.46 -1.33
CA ARG A 58 -22.13 -12.55 -2.17
C ARG A 58 -22.25 -12.23 -3.65
N LEU A 59 -23.41 -11.76 -4.09
CA LEU A 59 -23.65 -11.38 -5.49
C LEU A 59 -22.76 -10.21 -5.91
N ALA A 60 -22.61 -9.20 -5.05
CA ALA A 60 -21.73 -8.07 -5.31
C ALA A 60 -20.26 -8.51 -5.41
N LEU A 61 -19.80 -9.42 -4.55
CA LEU A 61 -18.41 -9.90 -4.55
C LEU A 61 -18.11 -10.79 -5.78
N ILE A 62 -19.05 -11.67 -6.15
CA ILE A 62 -18.94 -12.49 -7.36
C ILE A 62 -18.99 -11.60 -8.60
N GLY A 63 -19.89 -10.61 -8.63
CA GLY A 63 -19.98 -9.63 -9.72
C GLY A 63 -18.70 -8.81 -9.86
N LEU A 64 -18.11 -8.37 -8.75
CA LEU A 64 -16.83 -7.66 -8.73
C LEU A 64 -15.68 -8.56 -9.19
N GLY A 65 -15.64 -9.81 -8.75
CA GLY A 65 -14.65 -10.79 -9.19
C GLY A 65 -14.75 -11.07 -10.69
N PHE A 66 -15.96 -11.30 -11.19
CA PHE A 66 -16.21 -11.50 -12.61
C PHE A 66 -15.88 -10.25 -13.43
N ALA A 67 -16.30 -9.07 -12.98
CA ALA A 67 -15.94 -7.80 -13.61
C ALA A 67 -14.42 -7.61 -13.65
N GLY A 68 -13.69 -7.99 -12.59
CA GLY A 68 -12.24 -7.96 -12.56
C GLY A 68 -11.61 -8.90 -13.59
N VAL A 69 -12.11 -10.14 -13.70
CA VAL A 69 -11.64 -11.11 -14.70
C VAL A 69 -11.95 -10.62 -16.12
N VAL A 70 -13.15 -10.12 -16.38
CA VAL A 70 -13.53 -9.58 -17.70
C VAL A 70 -12.71 -8.35 -18.04
N ALA A 71 -12.49 -7.43 -17.10
CA ALA A 71 -11.64 -6.26 -17.30
C ALA A 71 -10.19 -6.66 -17.60
N PHE A 72 -9.66 -7.66 -16.89
CA PHE A 72 -8.32 -8.18 -17.13
C PHE A 72 -8.21 -8.91 -18.47
N TRP A 73 -9.21 -9.70 -18.83
CA TRP A 73 -9.25 -10.38 -20.12
C TRP A 73 -9.38 -9.37 -21.27
N ALA A 74 -10.25 -8.37 -21.14
CA ALA A 74 -10.44 -7.31 -22.11
C ALA A 74 -9.16 -6.47 -22.28
N SER A 75 -8.48 -6.13 -21.19
CA SER A 75 -7.19 -5.41 -21.28
C SER A 75 -6.14 -6.28 -21.95
N ALA A 76 -5.98 -7.55 -21.58
CA ALA A 76 -5.03 -8.46 -22.22
C ALA A 76 -5.28 -8.59 -23.74
N ASN A 77 -6.54 -8.70 -24.16
CA ASN A 77 -6.91 -8.73 -25.58
C ASN A 77 -6.65 -7.38 -26.27
N LEU A 78 -6.89 -6.26 -25.59
CA LEU A 78 -6.63 -4.93 -26.12
C LEU A 78 -5.13 -4.70 -26.37
N ILE A 79 -4.25 -5.08 -25.44
CA ILE A 79 -2.80 -5.04 -25.65
C ILE A 79 -2.42 -5.88 -26.88
N THR A 80 -2.96 -7.10 -26.96
CA THR A 80 -2.69 -7.99 -28.09
C THR A 80 -3.18 -7.44 -29.43
N ALA A 81 -4.29 -6.69 -29.44
CA ALA A 81 -4.80 -6.02 -30.64
C ALA A 81 -3.93 -4.81 -31.05
N ILE A 82 -3.39 -4.08 -30.07
CA ILE A 82 -2.51 -2.94 -30.29
C ILE A 82 -1.15 -3.39 -30.84
N ASP A 83 -0.60 -4.50 -30.35
CA ASP A 83 0.68 -5.05 -30.81
C ASP A 83 0.64 -5.57 -32.27
N LYS A 84 -0.55 -5.77 -32.84
CA LYS A 84 -0.73 -6.21 -34.23
C LYS A 84 -0.55 -5.07 -35.24
N LEU A 85 -0.50 -3.82 -34.78
CA LEU A 85 -0.24 -2.65 -35.62
C LEU A 85 1.25 -2.29 -35.52
N PRO A 86 2.04 -2.51 -36.58
CA PRO A 86 3.51 -2.46 -36.53
C PRO A 86 4.13 -1.08 -36.24
N LEU A 87 3.33 -0.02 -36.09
CA LEU A 87 3.81 1.35 -35.87
C LEU A 87 3.52 1.88 -34.45
N ILE A 88 2.45 1.43 -33.82
CA ILE A 88 2.01 1.92 -32.51
C ILE A 88 3.02 1.64 -31.39
N PRO A 89 3.64 0.43 -31.26
CA PRO A 89 4.56 0.18 -30.16
C PRO A 89 5.77 1.12 -30.17
N GLY A 90 6.35 1.41 -31.34
CA GLY A 90 7.47 2.35 -31.45
C GLY A 90 7.08 3.81 -31.19
N VAL A 91 5.89 4.23 -31.64
CA VAL A 91 5.41 5.61 -31.41
C VAL A 91 5.05 5.83 -29.94
N LEU A 92 4.42 4.86 -29.28
CA LEU A 92 4.11 4.94 -27.84
C LEU A 92 5.37 4.96 -26.98
N GLU A 93 6.43 4.26 -27.38
CA GLU A 93 7.73 4.32 -26.70
C GLU A 93 8.34 5.72 -26.76
N ILE A 94 8.38 6.33 -27.95
CA ILE A 94 8.91 7.69 -28.13
C ILE A 94 8.06 8.71 -27.38
N ILE A 95 6.73 8.61 -27.47
CA ILE A 95 5.81 9.48 -26.73
C ILE A 95 6.00 9.31 -25.23
N GLY A 96 6.17 8.08 -24.73
CA GLY A 96 6.38 7.78 -23.33
C GLY A 96 7.67 8.40 -22.79
N ILE A 97 8.78 8.25 -23.52
CA ILE A 97 10.06 8.86 -23.15
C ILE A 97 9.97 10.39 -23.22
N LEU A 98 9.39 10.94 -24.29
CA LEU A 98 9.26 12.39 -24.47
C LEU A 98 8.40 13.01 -23.37
N PHE A 99 7.27 12.39 -23.03
CA PHE A 99 6.38 12.84 -21.97
C PHE A 99 7.05 12.72 -20.59
N SER A 100 7.72 11.60 -20.30
CA SER A 100 8.45 11.40 -19.04
C SER A 100 9.58 12.43 -18.87
N ALA A 101 10.36 12.66 -19.93
CA ALA A 101 11.44 13.64 -19.94
C ALA A 101 10.90 15.07 -19.75
N TRP A 102 9.86 15.44 -20.49
CA TRP A 102 9.21 16.75 -20.37
C TRP A 102 8.60 16.98 -18.99
N PHE A 103 7.85 16.01 -18.47
CA PHE A 103 7.19 16.09 -17.16
C PHE A 103 8.22 16.20 -16.03
N THR A 104 9.24 15.35 -16.06
CA THR A 104 10.32 15.38 -15.05
C THR A 104 11.07 16.71 -15.11
N TYR A 105 11.34 17.22 -16.32
CA TYR A 105 12.01 18.50 -16.51
C TYR A 105 11.16 19.67 -16.00
N GLN A 106 9.89 19.77 -16.38
CA GLN A 106 8.98 20.86 -15.99
C GLN A 106 8.62 20.83 -14.49
N TYR A 107 8.25 19.67 -13.94
CA TYR A 107 7.61 19.59 -12.62
C TYR A 107 8.54 19.15 -11.48
N LEU A 108 9.57 18.33 -11.74
CA LEU A 108 10.45 17.83 -10.68
C LEU A 108 11.70 18.70 -10.49
N LEU A 109 12.28 19.21 -11.58
CA LEU A 109 13.53 20.00 -11.56
C LEU A 109 13.31 21.48 -11.20
N PHE A 110 12.23 22.11 -11.67
CA PHE A 110 11.92 23.50 -11.34
C PHE A 110 11.12 23.61 -10.03
N LYS A 111 11.60 24.46 -9.11
CA LYS A 111 10.93 24.77 -7.84
C LYS A 111 9.43 25.15 -7.97
N PRO A 112 8.99 26.03 -8.90
CA PRO A 112 7.57 26.39 -9.02
C PRO A 112 6.67 25.23 -9.48
N GLY A 113 7.19 24.27 -10.25
CA GLY A 113 6.40 23.14 -10.77
C GLY A 113 5.93 22.17 -9.69
N ARG A 114 6.65 22.06 -8.57
CA ARG A 114 6.27 21.13 -7.48
C ARG A 114 5.07 21.61 -6.68
N GLU A 115 4.96 22.91 -6.44
CA GLU A 115 3.86 23.51 -5.67
C GLU A 115 2.54 23.42 -6.45
N GLU A 116 2.57 23.72 -7.74
CA GLU A 116 1.41 23.60 -8.62
C GLU A 116 0.92 22.15 -8.77
N LEU A 117 1.84 21.17 -8.86
CA LEU A 117 1.49 19.76 -8.96
C LEU A 117 0.79 19.27 -7.68
N ILE A 118 1.30 19.61 -6.50
CA ILE A 118 0.70 19.22 -5.22
C ILE A 118 -0.68 19.85 -5.05
N ILE A 119 -0.84 21.13 -5.41
CA ILE A 119 -2.13 21.82 -5.37
C ILE A 119 -3.12 21.16 -6.33
N ALA A 120 -2.69 20.83 -7.56
CA ALA A 120 -3.54 20.18 -8.56
C ALA A 120 -3.98 18.77 -8.13
N ILE A 121 -3.07 17.99 -7.54
CA ILE A 121 -3.38 16.67 -6.97
C ILE A 121 -4.38 16.82 -5.83
N ASN A 122 -4.11 17.68 -4.85
CA ASN A 122 -4.98 17.87 -3.68
C ASN A 122 -6.37 18.39 -4.09
N LYS A 123 -6.44 19.28 -5.08
CA LYS A 123 -7.70 19.76 -5.67
C LYS A 123 -8.48 18.64 -6.36
N SER A 124 -7.81 17.76 -7.09
CA SER A 124 -8.46 16.63 -7.78
C SER A 124 -9.01 15.63 -6.76
N PHE A 125 -8.21 15.28 -5.75
CA PHE A 125 -8.63 14.39 -4.67
C PHE A 125 -9.81 14.97 -3.87
N SER A 126 -9.70 16.22 -3.42
CA SER A 126 -10.80 16.90 -2.70
C SER A 126 -12.06 17.04 -3.54
N ASN A 127 -11.95 17.27 -4.86
CA ASN A 127 -13.11 17.32 -5.74
C ASN A 127 -13.74 15.94 -5.94
N ILE A 128 -12.97 14.86 -6.06
CA ILE A 128 -13.51 13.49 -6.18
C ILE A 128 -14.18 13.05 -4.87
N LEU A 129 -13.53 13.31 -3.73
CA LEU A 129 -14.10 13.03 -2.41
C LEU A 129 -15.33 13.90 -2.11
N GLY A 130 -15.28 15.19 -2.46
CA GLY A 130 -16.40 16.12 -2.33
C GLY A 130 -17.57 15.77 -3.27
N ARG A 131 -17.28 15.37 -4.52
CA ARG A 131 -18.29 14.92 -5.50
C ARG A 131 -18.88 13.58 -5.12
N SER A 132 -18.09 12.61 -4.67
CA SER A 132 -18.61 11.31 -4.23
C SER A 132 -19.52 11.47 -3.00
N VAL A 133 -19.09 12.24 -1.99
CA VAL A 133 -19.94 12.55 -0.82
C VAL A 133 -21.17 13.37 -1.22
N ALA A 134 -21.05 14.35 -2.12
CA ALA A 134 -22.19 15.14 -2.59
C ALA A 134 -23.18 14.33 -3.45
N VAL A 135 -22.70 13.46 -4.35
CA VAL A 135 -23.53 12.58 -5.19
C VAL A 135 -24.23 11.51 -4.34
N ILE A 136 -23.56 10.99 -3.31
CA ILE A 136 -24.17 10.10 -2.32
C ILE A 136 -25.24 10.85 -1.51
N CYS A 137 -24.96 12.08 -1.06
CA CYS A 137 -25.91 12.89 -0.29
C CYS A 137 -27.14 13.34 -1.10
N MET A 138 -26.94 13.68 -2.38
CA MET A 138 -28.03 14.02 -3.32
C MET A 138 -28.88 12.79 -3.67
N SER A 139 -28.26 11.61 -3.85
CA SER A 139 -28.99 10.35 -4.06
C SER A 139 -29.78 9.92 -2.82
N VAL A 140 -29.23 10.18 -1.63
CA VAL A 140 -29.90 9.96 -0.34
C VAL A 140 -31.09 10.91 -0.14
N ALA A 141 -30.99 12.16 -0.62
CA ALA A 141 -32.06 13.15 -0.50
C ALA A 141 -33.27 12.90 -1.43
N HIS A 142 -33.10 12.14 -2.52
CA HIS A 142 -34.16 11.88 -3.51
C HIS A 142 -34.80 10.47 -3.47
N GLY A 143 -34.52 9.67 -2.44
CA GLY A 143 -35.40 8.59 -2.01
C GLY A 143 -34.98 7.14 -2.33
N THR A 144 -35.40 6.25 -1.43
CA THR A 144 -35.44 4.77 -1.50
C THR A 144 -34.28 3.95 -0.92
N ILE A 145 -33.70 4.30 0.24
CA ILE A 145 -33.19 3.27 1.17
C ILE A 145 -33.47 3.69 2.61
N GLY A 146 -34.37 2.96 3.26
CA GLY A 146 -34.86 3.23 4.59
C GLY A 146 -33.81 3.07 5.70
N LEU A 147 -33.84 4.00 6.65
CA LEU A 147 -33.91 3.72 8.09
C LEU A 147 -32.78 2.93 8.80
N SER A 148 -31.51 3.03 8.40
CA SER A 148 -30.42 2.49 9.27
C SER A 148 -29.16 3.35 9.48
N TYR A 149 -28.92 4.43 8.73
CA TYR A 149 -27.73 5.31 8.93
C TYR A 149 -28.07 6.68 9.56
N LYS A 150 -29.35 6.92 9.90
CA LYS A 150 -29.84 8.22 10.40
C LYS A 150 -29.46 8.54 11.86
N ILE A 151 -28.73 7.66 12.55
CA ILE A 151 -28.30 7.90 13.95
C ILE A 151 -26.86 8.42 14.01
N ASN A 152 -25.95 8.00 13.12
CA ASN A 152 -24.53 8.41 13.21
C ASN A 152 -24.16 9.65 12.38
N CYS A 153 -24.88 9.97 11.32
CA CYS A 153 -24.64 11.22 10.58
C CYS A 153 -25.29 12.44 11.25
N LEU A 154 -26.38 12.24 12.00
CA LEU A 154 -27.07 13.35 12.69
C LEU A 154 -26.31 13.82 13.95
N HIS A 155 -25.46 12.96 14.52
CA HIS A 155 -24.67 13.29 15.71
C HIS A 155 -23.39 14.08 15.41
N SER A 156 -22.80 13.90 14.21
CA SER A 156 -21.57 14.63 13.83
C SER A 156 -21.84 16.03 13.26
N SER A 157 -23.02 16.27 12.66
CA SER A 157 -23.41 17.62 12.22
C SER A 157 -23.77 18.54 13.39
N PHE A 158 -24.24 18.00 14.51
CA PHE A 158 -24.53 18.79 15.72
C PHE A 158 -23.26 19.27 16.44
N LEU A 159 -22.19 18.47 16.43
CA LEU A 159 -20.93 18.83 17.10
C LEU A 159 -20.15 19.94 16.36
N CYS A 160 -20.35 20.12 15.05
CA CYS A 160 -19.67 21.16 14.28
C CYS A 160 -20.32 22.56 14.47
N HIS A 161 -21.57 22.63 14.92
CA HIS A 161 -22.22 23.91 15.27
C HIS A 161 -22.00 24.31 16.74
N SER A 162 -21.49 23.44 17.61
CA SER A 162 -21.28 23.74 19.04
C SER A 162 -19.84 24.05 19.44
N THR A 163 -18.85 23.91 18.55
CA THR A 163 -17.44 24.34 18.82
C THR A 163 -17.05 25.63 18.10
N LEU A 164 -17.99 26.24 17.36
CA LEU A 164 -17.89 27.62 16.86
C LEU A 164 -18.93 28.52 17.55
N CYS A 165 -18.97 28.45 18.88
CA CYS A 165 -19.52 29.47 19.78
C CYS A 165 -18.69 29.47 21.07
#